data_AF-A0A959HDY2-F1
#
_entry.id   AF-A0A959HDY2-F1
#
_cell.length_a   1.000
_cell.length_b   1.000
_cell.length_c   1.000
_cell.angle_alpha   90.00
_cell.angle_beta   90.00
_cell.angle_gamma   90.00
#
_symmetry.space_group_name_H-M   'P 1'
#
loop_
_entity.id
_entity.type
_entity.pdbx_description
1 polymer ?
#
loop_
_entity_poly.entity_id
_entity_poly.type
_entity_poly.pdbx_seq_one_letter_code
_entity_poly.pdbx_strand_id
1 'polypeptide(L)' 'SPSIRDFYDVQGGERVQQLAFVFRNGDGSLSGRAAGGGDIYLDITDNSALLQSPASSLLIVDAGAIIPVIVEATQESTFS' A
#
# COMPACT_ATOMS: atom_id res chain seq x y z
N SER A 1 8.90 1.63 17.06
CA SER A 1 7.60 0.94 16.91
C SER A 1 7.89 -0.51 16.53
N PRO A 2 7.20 -1.52 17.09
CA PRO A 2 7.36 -2.91 16.63
C PRO A 2 6.90 -3.06 15.17
N SER A 3 7.47 -4.00 14.43
CA SER A 3 6.94 -4.37 13.11
C SER A 3 5.60 -5.11 13.25
N ILE A 4 4.83 -5.20 12.16
CA ILE A 4 3.59 -6.01 12.14
C ILE A 4 3.87 -7.44 12.61
N ARG A 5 5.02 -8.01 12.22
CA ARG A 5 5.40 -9.38 12.60
C ARG A 5 5.65 -9.50 14.10
N ASP A 6 6.36 -8.55 14.69
CA ASP A 6 6.63 -8.55 16.13
C ASP A 6 5.33 -8.36 16.94
N PHE A 7 4.40 -7.57 16.42
CA PHE A 7 3.12 -7.31 17.08
C PHE A 7 2.17 -8.51 17.07
N TYR A 8 2.17 -9.31 15.99
CA TYR A 8 1.29 -10.46 15.82
C TYR A 8 1.99 -11.82 16.00
N ASP A 9 3.26 -11.82 16.46
CA ASP A 9 4.08 -13.03 16.65
C ASP A 9 4.14 -13.93 15.40
N VAL A 10 4.28 -13.31 14.22
CA VAL A 10 4.31 -14.02 12.93
C VAL A 10 5.69 -14.65 12.73
N GLN A 11 5.72 -15.98 12.54
CA GLN A 11 6.97 -16.73 12.35
C GLN A 11 7.74 -16.28 11.09
N GLY A 12 9.05 -16.55 11.08
CA GLY A 12 9.93 -16.24 9.96
C GLY A 12 9.55 -17.00 8.68
N GLY A 13 9.63 -16.33 7.53
CA GLY A 13 9.40 -16.96 6.21
C GLY A 13 8.01 -16.74 5.62
N GLU A 14 7.01 -16.36 6.42
CA GLU A 14 5.67 -16.02 5.90
C GLU A 14 5.62 -14.57 5.38
N ARG A 15 4.80 -14.29 4.36
CA ARG A 15 4.52 -12.90 3.93
C ARG A 15 3.13 -12.51 4.40
N VAL A 16 3.03 -11.49 5.23
CA VAL A 16 1.74 -10.90 5.62
C VAL A 16 1.23 -10.07 4.45
N GLN A 17 0.15 -10.50 3.79
CA GLN A 17 -0.43 -9.80 2.64
C GLN A 17 -1.58 -8.87 3.03
N GLN A 18 -2.28 -9.17 4.13
CA GLN A 18 -3.47 -8.45 4.54
C GLN A 18 -3.69 -8.59 6.05
N LEU A 19 -4.28 -7.57 6.67
CA LEU A 19 -4.77 -7.60 8.05
C LEU A 19 -6.30 -7.51 8.05
N ALA A 20 -6.96 -8.33 8.87
CA ALA A 20 -8.41 -8.32 9.04
C ALA A 20 -8.78 -7.75 10.43
N PHE A 21 -9.73 -6.83 10.47
CA PHE A 21 -10.12 -6.11 11.67
C PHE A 21 -11.63 -6.21 11.95
N VAL A 22 -11.95 -6.28 13.24
CA VAL A 22 -13.28 -6.04 13.79
C VAL A 22 -13.10 -5.12 14.99
N PHE A 23 -13.79 -3.98 15.01
CA PHE A 23 -13.77 -3.09 16.16
C PHE A 23 -14.80 -3.57 17.19
N ARG A 24 -14.42 -3.71 18.46
CA ARG A 24 -15.33 -4.09 19.55
C ARG A 24 -15.43 -2.97 20.57
N ASN A 25 -16.61 -2.75 21.14
CA ASN A 25 -16.75 -1.88 22.30
C ASN A 25 -16.17 -2.56 23.55
N GLY A 26 -16.01 -1.81 24.64
CA GLY A 26 -15.28 -2.27 25.83
C GLY A 26 -15.83 -3.53 26.51
N ASP A 27 -17.14 -3.77 26.41
CA ASP A 27 -17.79 -4.99 26.93
C ASP A 27 -17.99 -6.08 25.86
N GLY A 28 -17.61 -5.82 24.60
CA GLY A 28 -17.69 -6.75 23.48
C GLY A 28 -19.09 -7.01 22.92
N SER A 29 -20.13 -6.34 23.42
CA SER A 29 -21.52 -6.53 22.96
C SER A 29 -21.80 -5.96 21.56
N LEU A 30 -21.04 -4.94 21.16
CA LEU A 30 -21.15 -4.30 19.86
C LEU A 30 -19.87 -4.49 19.05
N SER A 31 -20.05 -4.72 17.76
CA SER A 31 -18.94 -4.80 16.81
C SER A 31 -19.17 -3.94 15.57
N GLY A 32 -18.18 -3.12 15.22
CA GLY A 32 -18.07 -2.43 13.93
C GLY A 32 -17.38 -3.33 12.91
N ARG A 33 -18.06 -3.55 11.78
CA ARG A 33 -17.69 -4.50 10.72
C ARG A 33 -17.84 -3.83 9.35
N ALA A 34 -17.30 -4.47 8.31
CA ALA A 34 -17.52 -4.03 6.94
C ALA A 34 -19.00 -4.15 6.54
N ALA A 35 -19.37 -3.52 5.42
CA ALA A 35 -20.69 -3.68 4.84
C ALA A 35 -21.02 -5.17 4.65
N GLY A 36 -22.25 -5.58 5.01
CA GLY A 36 -22.66 -6.99 4.97
C GLY A 36 -22.16 -7.84 6.15
N GLY A 37 -21.51 -7.25 7.16
CA GLY A 37 -21.08 -7.94 8.38
C GLY A 37 -19.74 -8.68 8.26
N GLY A 38 -18.98 -8.45 7.20
CA GLY A 38 -17.63 -8.99 7.02
C GLY A 38 -16.57 -8.29 7.89
N ASP A 39 -15.37 -8.83 7.88
CA ASP A 39 -14.21 -8.16 8.50
C ASP A 39 -13.73 -6.99 7.63
N ILE A 40 -13.02 -6.04 8.25
CA ILE A 40 -12.42 -4.89 7.57
C ILE A 40 -11.00 -5.26 7.20
N TYR A 41 -10.67 -5.21 5.91
CA TYR A 41 -9.37 -5.65 5.42
C TYR A 41 -8.45 -4.47 5.07
N LEU A 42 -7.19 -4.55 5.50
CA LEU A 42 -6.11 -3.65 5.11
C LEU A 42 -5.05 -4.44 4.34
N ASP A 43 -4.86 -4.11 3.08
CA ASP A 43 -3.81 -4.70 2.25
C ASP A 43 -2.44 -4.18 2.67
N ILE A 44 -1.50 -5.10 2.86
CA ILE A 44 -0.11 -4.79 3.12
C ILE A 44 0.63 -4.91 1.80
N THR A 45 1.07 -3.78 1.28
CA THR A 45 1.84 -3.71 0.04
C THR A 45 3.22 -3.13 0.30
N ASP A 46 4.23 -3.80 -0.25
CA ASP A 46 5.61 -3.29 -0.34
C ASP A 46 5.83 -2.57 -1.68
N ASN A 47 4.75 -2.35 -2.45
CA ASN A 47 4.88 -1.78 -3.77
C ASN A 47 5.34 -0.33 -3.67
N SER A 48 6.36 -0.01 -4.44
CA SER A 48 6.83 1.36 -4.62
C SER A 48 6.99 1.66 -6.11
N ALA A 49 6.88 2.94 -6.44
CA ALA A 49 7.15 3.44 -7.78
C ALA A 49 8.12 4.62 -7.68
N LEU A 50 9.09 4.66 -8.58
CA LEU A 50 10.11 5.69 -8.66
C LEU A 50 10.02 6.36 -10.03
N LEU A 51 9.93 7.69 -10.04
CA LEU A 51 10.09 8.48 -11.26
C LEU A 51 11.59 8.53 -11.60
N GLN A 52 11.96 7.86 -12.69
CA GLN A 52 13.35 7.79 -13.16
C GLN A 52 13.67 8.93 -14.15
N SER A 53 12.68 9.39 -14.91
CA SER A 53 12.84 10.51 -15.84
C SER A 53 11.64 11.47 -15.79
N PRO A 54 11.88 12.79 -15.80
CA PRO A 54 13.20 13.43 -15.78
C PRO A 54 13.82 13.41 -14.38
N ALA A 55 15.06 12.93 -14.25
CA ALA A 55 15.79 12.89 -12.98
C ALA A 55 16.34 14.25 -12.54
N SER A 56 16.29 15.26 -13.42
CA SER A 56 16.84 16.59 -13.18
C SER A 56 15.82 17.49 -12.50
N SER A 57 16.26 18.26 -11.49
CA SER A 57 15.42 19.20 -10.74
C SER A 57 15.00 20.44 -11.54
N LEU A 58 15.71 20.75 -12.63
CA LEU A 58 15.35 21.81 -13.57
C LEU A 58 15.48 21.29 -15.00
N LEU A 59 14.38 21.38 -15.75
CA LEU A 59 14.32 21.02 -17.16
C LEU A 59 13.74 22.22 -17.93
N ILE A 60 14.57 22.87 -18.75
CA ILE A 60 14.14 23.94 -19.65
C ILE A 60 13.85 23.30 -21.00
N VAL A 61 12.61 23.43 -21.46
CA VAL A 61 12.15 22.87 -22.74
C VAL A 61 11.47 23.92 -23.60
N ASP A 62 11.58 23.74 -24.91
CA ASP A 62 10.84 24.54 -25.88
C ASP A 62 9.36 24.14 -25.92
N ALA A 63 8.50 25.09 -26.30
CA ALA A 63 7.08 24.83 -26.48
C ALA A 63 6.86 23.77 -27.57
N GLY A 64 6.12 22.70 -27.23
CA GLY A 64 5.85 21.57 -28.11
C GLY A 64 6.85 20.40 -27.99
N ALA A 65 7.88 20.51 -27.13
CA ALA A 65 8.77 19.40 -26.85
C ALA A 65 8.04 18.26 -26.11
N ILE A 66 8.25 17.02 -26.55
CA ILE A 66 7.76 15.82 -25.88
C ILE A 66 8.81 15.39 -24.85
N ILE A 67 8.42 15.33 -23.58
CA ILE A 67 9.28 14.85 -22.49
C ILE A 67 8.92 13.39 -22.18
N PRO A 68 9.84 12.43 -22.40
CA PRO A 68 9.60 11.05 -22.01
C PRO A 68 9.65 10.91 -20.49
N VAL A 69 8.57 10.38 -19.92
CA VAL A 69 8.48 10.02 -18.51
C VAL A 69 8.78 8.54 -18.38
N ILE A 70 9.69 8.20 -17.48
CA ILE A 70 10.05 6.82 -17.16
C ILE A 70 9.78 6.61 -15.68
N VAL A 71 9.04 5.55 -15.36
CA VAL A 71 8.72 5.12 -14.01
C VAL A 71 9.15 3.68 -13.86
N GLU A 72 9.80 3.36 -12.76
CA GLU A 72 10.06 1.98 -12.36
C GLU A 72 9.17 1.65 -11.17
N ALA A 73 8.42 0.55 -11.25
CA ALA A 73 7.60 0.05 -10.16
C ALA A 73 8.09 -1.32 -9.72
N THR A 74 8.00 -1.62 -8.43
CA THR A 74 8.35 -2.96 -7.91
C THR A 74 7.29 -4.01 -8.26
N GLN A 75 6.11 -3.60 -8.73
CA GLN A 75 5.04 -4.45 -9.20
C GLN A 75 4.21 -3.72 -10.26
N GLU A 76 3.92 -4.41 -11.37
CA GLU A 76 3.03 -3.93 -12.43
C GLU A 76 1.58 -3.80 -11.93
N SER A 77 0.88 -2.75 -12.34
CA SER A 77 -0.55 -2.58 -12.06
C SER A 77 -1.27 -2.02 -13.29
N THR A 78 -2.43 -2.59 -13.61
CA THR A 78 -3.30 -2.09 -14.68
C THR A 78 -4.38 -1.19 -14.08
N PHE A 79 -4.61 -0.03 -14.69
CA PHE A 79 -5.79 0.79 -14.36
C PHE A 79 -7.01 0.12 -14.99
N SER A 80 -8.03 -0.21 -14.18
CA SER A 80 -9.29 -0.81 -14.66
C SER A 80 -10.28 0.26 -15.10
#